data_AF-A0A3D4HT28-F1
#
_entry.id   AF-A0A3D4HT28-F1
#
_cell.length_a   1.000
_cell.length_b   1.000
_cell.length_c   1.000
_cell.angle_alpha   90.00
_cell.angle_beta   90.00
_cell.angle_gamma   90.00
#
_symmetry.space_group_name_H-M   'P 1'
#
loop_
_entity.id
_entity.type
_entity.pdbx_description
1 polymer ?
#
loop_
_entity_poly.entity_id
_entity_poly.type
_entity_poly.pdbx_seq_one_letter_code
_entity_poly.pdbx_strand_id
1 'polypeptide(L)'
;MKKLLIYLKDYKMESFLGPLFKLLEASFELMVPLVIAAIIDRGIANGDRGYIIRMCLILAGLGMVGLISSVTAQYFAAKASAGFAKKLKHALFEHILGLSFSEMDRRGTATLITRMTSDMNQLQTGINLTLRLLLRSPFVVFGAMIMAFTIDVRAALVFAAAIPVLSVVVFGIMLWCIPLYKKVQTQLDKVLGITKGNLTGVRVIRAFCKEDEEIHAFQEENEALSRVQKYVGRISSLMNPITYVLI
;
A
#
# COMPACT_ATOMS: atom_id res chain seq x y z
N MET A 1 11.95 6.56 11.91
CA MET A 1 10.95 5.51 12.20
C MET A 1 11.11 4.84 13.57
N LYS A 2 12.31 4.43 14.02
CA LYS A 2 12.50 3.76 15.34
C LYS A 2 11.92 4.52 16.57
N LYS A 3 11.96 5.86 16.56
CA LYS A 3 11.39 6.68 17.66
C LYS A 3 9.86 6.70 17.71
N LEU A 4 9.18 6.44 16.59
CA LEU A 4 7.70 6.43 16.53
C LEU A 4 7.11 5.10 17.02
N LEU A 5 7.85 3.98 16.89
CA LEU A 5 7.44 2.65 17.38
C LEU A 5 7.18 2.60 18.89
N ILE A 6 7.64 3.60 19.65
CA ILE A 6 7.36 3.75 21.09
C ILE A 6 5.85 3.96 21.33
N TYR A 7 5.13 4.63 20.43
CA TYR A 7 3.68 4.83 20.57
C TYR A 7 2.85 3.59 20.18
N LEU A 8 3.48 2.59 19.56
CA LEU A 8 2.93 1.25 19.31
C LEU A 8 3.13 0.30 20.51
N LYS A 9 3.97 0.70 21.48
CA LYS A 9 4.43 -0.14 22.60
C LYS A 9 3.32 -0.49 23.61
N ASP A 10 2.24 0.27 23.65
CA ASP A 10 1.08 0.00 24.52
C ASP A 10 0.00 -0.87 23.86
N TYR A 11 0.06 -1.07 22.53
CA TYR A 11 -0.82 -1.96 21.76
C TYR A 11 -0.06 -3.21 21.29
N LYS A 12 0.95 -3.66 22.05
CA LYS A 12 1.79 -4.82 21.71
C LYS A 12 0.98 -6.09 21.49
N MET A 13 -0.09 -6.29 22.26
CA MET A 13 -0.95 -7.46 22.11
C MET A 13 -1.70 -7.41 20.78
N GLU A 14 -2.36 -6.30 20.44
CA GLU A 14 -3.07 -6.16 19.17
C GLU A 14 -2.13 -6.10 17.95
N SER A 15 -0.94 -5.51 18.12
CA SER A 15 0.08 -5.44 17.08
C SER A 15 0.81 -6.77 16.86
N PHE A 16 0.70 -7.74 17.78
CA PHE A 16 1.21 -9.09 17.64
C PHE A 16 0.11 -10.08 17.21
N LEU A 17 -1.08 -9.96 17.79
CA LEU A 17 -2.27 -10.76 17.46
C LEU A 17 -2.74 -10.51 16.02
N GLY A 18 -2.77 -9.25 15.57
CA GLY A 18 -3.19 -8.90 14.21
C GLY A 18 -2.38 -9.66 13.14
N PRO A 19 -1.04 -9.56 13.15
CA PRO A 19 -0.19 -10.35 12.27
C PRO A 19 -0.35 -11.85 12.46
N LEU A 20 -0.43 -12.34 13.70
CA LEU A 20 -0.58 -13.77 13.98
C LEU A 20 -1.84 -14.36 13.34
N PHE A 21 -3.00 -13.73 13.53
CA PHE A 21 -4.25 -14.14 12.87
C PHE A 21 -4.16 -14.02 11.35
N LYS A 22 -3.40 -13.05 10.83
CA LYS A 22 -3.21 -12.89 9.39
C LYS A 22 -2.32 -13.98 8.79
N LEU A 23 -1.31 -14.45 9.53
CA LEU A 23 -0.48 -15.60 9.15
C LEU A 23 -1.26 -16.91 9.23
N LEU A 24 -2.13 -17.04 10.24
CA LEU A 24 -3.00 -18.20 10.41
C LEU A 24 -4.03 -18.29 9.27
N GLU A 25 -4.63 -17.17 8.85
CA GLU A 25 -5.46 -17.09 7.64
C GLU A 25 -4.66 -17.51 6.39
N ALA A 26 -3.46 -16.97 6.19
CA ALA A 26 -2.63 -17.32 5.05
C ALA A 26 -2.25 -18.82 5.04
N SER A 27 -2.08 -19.43 6.20
CA SER A 27 -1.84 -20.88 6.33
C SER A 27 -3.06 -21.68 5.86
N PHE A 28 -4.27 -21.29 6.26
CA PHE A 28 -5.49 -21.93 5.78
C PHE A 28 -5.72 -21.73 4.28
N GLU A 29 -5.43 -20.54 3.76
CA GLU A 29 -5.51 -20.23 2.33
C GLU A 29 -4.56 -21.11 1.52
N LEU A 30 -3.34 -21.35 2.02
CA LEU A 30 -2.39 -22.28 1.41
C LEU A 30 -2.86 -23.74 1.46
N MET A 31 -3.66 -24.14 2.45
CA MET A 31 -4.22 -25.49 2.49
C MET A 31 -5.33 -25.73 1.46
N VAL A 32 -5.98 -24.68 0.95
CA VAL A 32 -7.10 -24.81 -0.01
C VAL A 32 -6.69 -25.57 -1.29
N PRO A 33 -5.59 -25.24 -1.99
CA PRO A 33 -5.10 -26.02 -3.14
C PRO A 33 -4.89 -27.51 -2.87
N LEU A 34 -4.38 -27.89 -1.69
CA LEU A 34 -4.16 -29.29 -1.32
C LEU A 34 -5.48 -30.06 -1.19
N VAL A 35 -6.50 -29.41 -0.64
CA VAL A 35 -7.85 -29.98 -0.53
C VAL A 35 -8.48 -30.15 -1.91
N ILE A 36 -8.27 -29.18 -2.82
CA ILE A 36 -8.72 -29.27 -4.21
C ILE A 36 -8.01 -30.42 -4.95
N ALA A 37 -6.69 -30.55 -4.80
CA ALA A 37 -5.93 -31.66 -5.38
C ALA A 37 -6.47 -33.02 -4.89
N ALA A 38 -6.72 -33.16 -3.57
CA ALA A 38 -7.29 -34.38 -3.02
C ALA A 38 -8.71 -34.68 -3.56
N ILE A 39 -9.54 -33.67 -3.81
CA ILE A 39 -10.87 -33.85 -4.45
C ILE A 39 -10.71 -34.44 -5.85
N ILE A 40 -9.77 -33.91 -6.64
CA ILE A 40 -9.54 -34.35 -8.02
C ILE A 40 -8.92 -35.76 -8.02
N ASP A 41 -7.80 -35.94 -7.32
CA ASP A 41 -6.98 -37.16 -7.38
C ASP A 41 -7.61 -38.37 -6.71
N ARG A 42 -8.40 -38.16 -5.64
CA ARG A 42 -9.02 -39.27 -4.88
C ARG A 42 -10.53 -39.30 -4.97
N GLY A 43 -11.20 -38.16 -5.06
CA GLY A 43 -12.65 -38.09 -5.16
C GLY A 43 -13.13 -38.41 -6.56
N ILE A 44 -12.72 -37.59 -7.54
CA ILE A 44 -13.18 -37.71 -8.92
C ILE A 44 -12.58 -38.96 -9.58
N ALA A 45 -11.29 -39.22 -9.40
CA ALA A 45 -10.63 -40.39 -10.00
C ALA A 45 -11.22 -41.74 -9.55
N ASN A 46 -11.68 -41.85 -8.30
CA ASN A 46 -12.29 -43.09 -7.76
C ASN A 46 -13.83 -43.08 -7.81
N GLY A 47 -14.47 -42.00 -8.26
CA GLY A 47 -15.92 -41.87 -8.32
C GLY A 47 -16.63 -41.81 -6.95
N ASP A 48 -15.90 -41.56 -5.85
CA ASP A 48 -16.46 -41.56 -4.50
C ASP A 48 -17.13 -40.21 -4.18
N ARG A 49 -18.45 -40.16 -4.39
CA ARG A 49 -19.28 -38.98 -4.08
C ARG A 49 -19.28 -38.64 -2.59
N GLY A 50 -19.13 -39.62 -1.71
CA GLY A 50 -19.08 -39.41 -0.26
C GLY A 50 -17.80 -38.70 0.17
N TYR A 51 -16.67 -39.08 -0.43
CA TYR A 51 -15.39 -38.40 -0.24
C TYR A 51 -15.41 -36.96 -0.76
N ILE A 52 -15.97 -36.74 -1.96
CA ILE A 52 -16.09 -35.39 -2.55
C ILE A 52 -16.90 -34.46 -1.64
N ILE A 53 -18.07 -34.90 -1.16
CA ILE A 53 -18.93 -34.06 -0.30
C ILE A 53 -18.24 -33.71 1.02
N ARG A 54 -17.58 -34.69 1.67
CA ARG A 54 -16.81 -34.44 2.90
C ARG A 54 -15.70 -33.41 2.68
N MET A 55 -15.00 -33.51 1.57
CA MET A 55 -13.88 -32.64 1.25
C MET A 55 -14.34 -31.23 0.86
N CYS A 56 -15.49 -31.09 0.18
CA CYS A 56 -16.16 -29.81 -0.04
C CYS A 56 -16.59 -29.15 1.27
N LEU A 57 -17.10 -29.92 2.25
CA LEU A 57 -17.43 -29.40 3.58
C LEU A 57 -16.19 -28.92 4.34
N ILE A 58 -15.08 -29.65 4.24
CA ILE A 58 -13.79 -29.21 4.81
C ILE A 58 -13.32 -27.91 4.15
N LEU A 59 -13.44 -27.80 2.83
CA LEU A 59 -13.07 -26.59 2.09
C LEU A 59 -13.93 -25.38 2.50
N ALA A 60 -15.25 -25.58 2.66
CA ALA A 60 -16.15 -24.55 3.18
C ALA A 60 -15.80 -24.16 4.63
N GLY A 61 -15.46 -25.13 5.48
CA GLY A 61 -15.01 -24.89 6.85
C GLY A 61 -13.71 -24.08 6.92
N LEU A 62 -12.71 -24.44 6.10
CA LEU A 62 -11.47 -23.67 5.98
C LEU A 62 -11.71 -22.24 5.50
N GLY A 63 -12.60 -22.06 4.52
CA GLY A 63 -13.00 -20.74 4.05
C GLY A 63 -13.67 -19.89 5.14
N MET A 64 -14.57 -20.50 5.94
CA MET A 64 -15.24 -19.80 7.04
C MET A 64 -14.27 -19.42 8.17
N VAL A 65 -13.38 -20.33 8.56
CA VAL A 65 -12.33 -20.04 9.57
C VAL A 65 -11.36 -18.98 9.05
N GLY A 66 -10.96 -19.06 7.79
CA GLY A 66 -10.13 -18.06 7.12
C GLY A 66 -10.78 -16.68 7.14
N LEU A 67 -12.08 -16.60 6.82
CA LEU A 67 -12.85 -15.34 6.87
C LEU A 67 -12.90 -14.76 8.29
N ILE A 68 -13.23 -15.58 9.29
CA ILE A 68 -13.27 -15.13 10.69
C ILE A 68 -11.90 -14.61 11.12
N SER A 69 -10.83 -15.36 10.82
CA SER A 69 -9.45 -14.94 11.11
C SER A 69 -9.09 -13.61 10.41
N SER A 70 -9.54 -13.44 9.16
CA SER A 70 -9.32 -12.23 8.37
C SER A 70 -9.99 -11.00 8.97
N VAL A 71 -11.24 -11.14 9.38
CA VAL A 71 -12.02 -10.07 10.01
C VAL A 71 -11.42 -9.71 11.36
N THR A 72 -11.06 -10.71 12.17
CA THR A 72 -10.40 -10.51 13.47
C THR A 72 -9.05 -9.81 13.32
N ALA A 73 -8.22 -10.24 12.37
CA ALA A 73 -6.94 -9.58 12.06
C ALA A 73 -7.15 -8.13 11.59
N GLN A 74 -8.16 -7.89 10.74
CA GLN A 74 -8.52 -6.55 10.26
C GLN A 74 -8.95 -5.63 11.39
N TYR A 75 -9.75 -6.14 12.33
CA TYR A 75 -10.17 -5.41 13.52
C TYR A 75 -9.00 -5.05 14.42
N PHE A 76 -8.13 -6.01 14.75
CA PHE A 76 -6.95 -5.74 15.58
C PHE A 76 -5.97 -4.76 14.92
N ALA A 77 -5.72 -4.89 13.62
CA ALA A 77 -4.87 -3.96 12.88
C ALA A 77 -5.47 -2.54 12.83
N ALA A 78 -6.79 -2.42 12.67
CA ALA A 78 -7.49 -1.13 12.73
C ALA A 78 -7.40 -0.51 14.13
N LYS A 79 -7.66 -1.30 15.17
CA LYS A 79 -7.58 -0.85 16.57
C LYS A 79 -6.17 -0.41 16.96
N ALA A 80 -5.13 -1.16 16.58
CA ALA A 80 -3.74 -0.81 16.84
C ALA A 80 -3.32 0.48 16.11
N SER A 81 -3.70 0.62 14.83
CA SER A 81 -3.42 1.80 14.02
C SER A 81 -4.14 3.06 14.54
N ALA A 82 -5.42 2.95 14.88
CA ALA A 82 -6.18 4.05 15.47
C ALA A 82 -5.69 4.43 16.87
N GLY A 83 -5.35 3.44 17.70
CA GLY A 83 -4.78 3.65 19.03
C GLY A 83 -3.43 4.37 18.98
N PHE A 84 -2.56 3.96 18.05
CA PHE A 84 -1.31 4.65 17.76
C PHE A 84 -1.55 6.12 17.37
N ALA A 85 -2.44 6.35 16.40
CA ALA A 85 -2.75 7.70 15.90
C ALA A 85 -3.30 8.59 17.02
N LYS A 86 -4.17 8.05 17.88
CA LYS A 86 -4.71 8.76 19.06
C LYS A 86 -3.58 9.24 19.99
N LYS A 87 -2.65 8.35 20.37
CA LYS A 87 -1.56 8.71 21.29
C LYS A 87 -0.58 9.69 20.68
N LEU A 88 -0.21 9.46 19.42
CA LEU A 88 0.71 10.36 18.72
C LEU A 88 0.09 11.75 18.56
N LYS A 89 -1.20 11.82 18.21
CA LYS A 89 -1.93 13.09 18.11
C LYS A 89 -2.02 13.81 19.46
N HIS A 90 -2.22 13.09 20.56
CA HIS A 90 -2.23 13.68 21.90
C HIS A 90 -0.87 14.27 22.28
N ALA A 91 0.21 13.51 22.10
CA ALA A 91 1.57 13.98 22.40
C ALA A 91 1.99 15.15 21.50
N LEU A 92 1.59 15.14 20.22
CA LEU A 92 1.87 16.23 19.30
C LEU A 92 1.08 17.49 19.67
N PHE A 93 -0.17 17.33 20.10
CA PHE A 93 -1.01 18.44 20.56
C PHE A 93 -0.47 19.07 21.84
N GLU A 94 -0.11 18.26 22.83
CA GLU A 94 0.54 18.73 24.07
C GLU A 94 1.84 19.48 23.77
N HIS A 95 2.66 18.97 22.86
CA HIS A 95 3.87 19.66 22.43
C HIS A 95 3.58 21.00 21.73
N ILE A 96 2.55 21.05 20.87
CA ILE A 96 2.16 22.29 20.19
C ILE A 96 1.67 23.34 21.18
N LEU A 97 0.90 22.94 22.20
CA LEU A 97 0.43 23.86 23.25
C LEU A 97 1.57 24.42 24.11
N GLY A 98 2.68 23.69 24.23
CA GLY A 98 3.88 24.13 24.95
C GLY A 98 4.85 25.00 24.14
N LEU A 99 4.60 25.25 22.84
CA LEU A 99 5.47 26.07 22.01
C LEU A 99 5.29 27.56 22.33
N SER A 100 6.39 28.30 22.32
CA SER A 100 6.33 29.77 22.39
C SER A 100 5.75 30.37 21.09
N PHE A 101 5.20 31.58 21.17
CA PHE A 101 4.69 32.28 19.98
C PHE A 101 5.74 32.43 18.87
N SER A 102 7.01 32.69 19.23
CA SER A 102 8.12 32.79 18.27
C SER A 102 8.40 31.46 17.55
N GLU A 103 8.28 30.34 18.25
CA GLU A 103 8.47 29.02 17.64
C GLU A 103 7.28 28.59 16.77
N MET A 104 6.07 29.00 17.14
CA MET A 104 4.87 28.76 16.36
C MET A 104 4.90 29.54 15.04
N ASP A 105 5.30 30.82 15.08
CA ASP A 105 5.50 31.64 13.87
C ASP A 105 6.60 31.07 12.97
N ARG A 106 7.73 30.65 13.56
CA ARG A 106 8.84 30.07 12.80
C ARG A 106 8.47 28.76 12.07
N ARG A 107 7.57 27.94 12.64
CA ARG A 107 7.13 26.67 12.04
C ARG A 107 5.93 26.85 11.10
N GLY A 108 5.14 27.91 11.30
CA GLY A 108 3.93 28.22 10.55
C GLY A 108 2.73 27.38 11.00
N THR A 109 1.66 28.06 11.40
CA THR A 109 0.39 27.45 11.85
C THR A 109 -0.17 26.46 10.83
N ALA A 110 -0.09 26.78 9.53
CA ALA A 110 -0.53 25.90 8.45
C ALA A 110 0.20 24.55 8.46
N THR A 111 1.53 24.55 8.65
CA THR A 111 2.34 23.33 8.73
C THR A 111 1.95 22.46 9.93
N LEU A 112 1.68 23.08 11.08
CA LEU A 112 1.26 22.37 12.29
C LEU A 112 -0.11 21.70 12.10
N ILE A 113 -1.05 22.38 11.41
CA ILE A 113 -2.35 21.81 11.04
C ILE A 113 -2.18 20.61 10.11
N THR A 114 -1.35 20.72 9.06
CA THR A 114 -1.09 19.61 8.13
C THR A 114 -0.49 18.40 8.86
N ARG A 115 0.47 18.64 9.77
CA ARG A 115 1.07 17.58 10.59
C ARG A 115 0.08 16.89 11.51
N MET A 116 -0.88 17.63 12.06
CA MET A 116 -1.94 17.11 12.93
C MET A 116 -3.06 16.36 12.19
N THR A 117 -3.14 16.51 10.86
CA THR A 117 -4.23 15.99 10.03
C THR A 117 -3.73 14.99 9.00
N SER A 118 -3.22 15.48 7.86
CA SER A 118 -2.78 14.66 6.72
C SER A 118 -1.68 13.69 7.11
N ASP A 119 -0.62 14.17 7.77
CA ASP A 119 0.52 13.32 8.14
C ASP A 119 0.11 12.25 9.15
N MET A 120 -0.80 12.57 10.09
CA MET A 120 -1.33 11.58 11.03
C MET A 120 -2.16 10.51 10.33
N ASN A 121 -3.01 10.89 9.38
CA ASN A 121 -3.80 9.94 8.60
C ASN A 121 -2.91 9.03 7.73
N GLN A 122 -1.82 9.58 7.16
CA GLN A 122 -0.83 8.80 6.40
C GLN A 122 -0.09 7.80 7.30
N LEU A 123 0.33 8.22 8.50
CA LEU A 123 0.97 7.30 9.46
C LEU A 123 0.00 6.21 9.93
N GLN A 124 -1.26 6.57 10.20
CA GLN A 124 -2.31 5.61 10.58
C GLN A 124 -2.48 4.55 9.48
N THR A 125 -2.71 5.00 8.25
CA THR A 125 -2.87 4.12 7.08
C THR A 125 -1.62 3.28 6.85
N GLY A 126 -0.42 3.87 6.96
CA GLY A 126 0.85 3.17 6.80
C GLY A 126 1.05 2.04 7.80
N ILE A 127 0.71 2.25 9.07
CA ILE A 127 0.74 1.19 10.10
C ILE A 127 -0.30 0.11 9.79
N ASN A 128 -1.50 0.51 9.37
CA ASN A 128 -2.55 -0.45 9.02
C ASN A 128 -2.11 -1.35 7.85
N LEU A 129 -1.52 -0.76 6.82
CA LEU A 129 -1.00 -1.47 5.65
C LEU A 129 0.19 -2.36 6.03
N THR A 130 1.06 -1.90 6.93
CA THR A 130 2.20 -2.69 7.39
C THR A 130 1.76 -3.95 8.15
N LEU A 131 0.82 -3.80 9.08
CA LEU A 131 0.31 -4.93 9.87
C LEU A 131 -0.50 -5.92 9.03
N ARG A 132 -1.11 -5.46 7.93
CA ARG A 132 -2.04 -6.26 7.12
C ARG A 132 -1.39 -6.90 5.90
N LEU A 133 -0.63 -6.12 5.13
CA LEU A 133 -0.15 -6.49 3.81
C LEU A 133 1.33 -6.91 3.86
N LEU A 134 2.19 -6.08 4.46
CA LEU A 134 3.64 -6.35 4.47
C LEU A 134 4.01 -7.63 5.22
N LEU A 135 3.23 -8.04 6.22
CA LEU A 135 3.49 -9.28 6.96
C LEU A 135 2.91 -10.51 6.26
N ARG A 136 1.79 -10.35 5.53
CA ARG A 136 1.14 -11.44 4.78
C ARG A 136 1.89 -11.80 3.51
N SER A 137 2.26 -10.80 2.70
CA SER A 137 2.79 -11.04 1.35
C SER A 137 4.04 -11.94 1.33
N PRO A 138 5.07 -11.72 2.17
CA PRO A 138 6.22 -12.62 2.20
C PRO A 138 5.83 -14.03 2.64
N PHE A 139 4.98 -14.15 3.66
CA PHE A 139 4.54 -15.45 4.17
C PHE A 139 3.80 -16.28 3.11
N VAL A 140 2.89 -15.64 2.36
CA VAL A 140 2.19 -16.30 1.25
C VAL A 140 3.16 -16.72 0.16
N VAL A 141 4.11 -15.86 -0.23
CA VAL A 141 5.09 -16.19 -1.28
C VAL A 141 5.97 -17.37 -0.87
N PHE A 142 6.55 -17.34 0.34
CA PHE A 142 7.39 -18.45 0.82
C PHE A 142 6.57 -19.71 1.09
N GLY A 143 5.38 -19.59 1.68
CA GLY A 143 4.50 -20.71 1.96
C GLY A 143 3.99 -21.39 0.69
N ALA A 144 3.60 -20.61 -0.32
CA ALA A 144 3.20 -21.12 -1.63
C ALA A 144 4.37 -21.81 -2.34
N MET A 145 5.57 -21.23 -2.27
CA MET A 145 6.77 -21.84 -2.82
C MET A 145 7.04 -23.21 -2.20
N ILE A 146 7.05 -23.30 -0.87
CA ILE A 146 7.26 -24.57 -0.15
C ILE A 146 6.21 -25.60 -0.56
N MET A 147 4.94 -25.22 -0.62
CA MET A 147 3.87 -26.13 -1.05
C MET A 147 4.01 -26.56 -2.51
N ALA A 148 4.39 -25.66 -3.42
CA ALA A 148 4.62 -26.03 -4.82
C ALA A 148 5.66 -27.14 -4.93
N PHE A 149 6.77 -27.05 -4.18
CA PHE A 149 7.79 -28.09 -4.12
C PHE A 149 7.29 -29.43 -3.57
N THR A 150 6.28 -29.41 -2.68
CA THR A 150 5.67 -30.66 -2.16
C THR A 150 4.71 -31.33 -3.13
N ILE A 151 4.10 -30.57 -4.05
CA ILE A 151 3.14 -31.10 -5.03
C ILE A 151 3.88 -31.63 -6.25
N ASP A 152 4.67 -30.79 -6.92
CA ASP A 152 5.45 -31.18 -8.09
C ASP A 152 6.74 -30.35 -8.19
N VAL A 153 7.88 -31.02 -8.08
CA VAL A 153 9.20 -30.37 -8.07
C VAL A 153 9.52 -29.73 -9.42
N ARG A 154 9.06 -30.28 -10.55
CA ARG A 154 9.37 -29.76 -11.88
C ARG A 154 8.61 -28.45 -12.13
N ALA A 155 7.34 -28.39 -11.81
CA ALA A 155 6.52 -27.18 -11.87
C ALA A 155 7.02 -26.13 -10.87
N ALA A 156 7.38 -26.54 -9.65
CA ALA A 156 7.94 -25.64 -8.64
C ALA A 156 9.24 -24.97 -9.09
N LEU A 157 10.13 -25.69 -9.78
CA LEU A 157 11.36 -25.12 -10.34
C LEU A 157 11.08 -24.04 -11.40
N VAL A 158 10.05 -24.21 -12.22
CA VAL A 158 9.62 -23.19 -13.19
C VAL A 158 9.15 -21.93 -12.46
N PHE A 159 8.29 -22.06 -11.44
CA PHE A 159 7.86 -20.92 -10.62
C PHE A 159 9.01 -20.27 -9.86
N ALA A 160 9.94 -21.06 -9.33
CA ALA A 160 11.12 -20.59 -8.63
C ALA A 160 12.07 -19.78 -9.54
N ALA A 161 12.15 -20.12 -10.83
CA ALA A 161 12.87 -19.33 -11.82
C ALA A 161 12.10 -18.09 -12.28
N ALA A 162 10.76 -18.18 -12.37
CA ALA A 162 9.91 -17.06 -12.78
C ALA A 162 9.89 -15.91 -11.76
N ILE A 163 9.90 -16.22 -10.45
CA ILE A 163 9.84 -15.19 -9.39
C ILE A 163 11.03 -14.20 -9.45
N PRO A 164 12.30 -14.63 -9.56
CA PRO A 164 13.43 -13.73 -9.76
C PRO A 164 13.32 -12.90 -11.04
N VAL A 165 12.89 -13.51 -12.16
CA VAL A 165 12.71 -12.79 -13.44
C VAL A 165 11.66 -11.69 -13.29
N LEU A 166 10.49 -12.02 -12.73
CA LEU A 166 9.42 -11.07 -12.48
C LEU A 166 9.87 -9.97 -11.50
N SER A 167 10.62 -10.34 -10.47
CA SER A 167 11.21 -9.38 -9.53
C SER A 167 12.14 -8.41 -10.25
N VAL A 168 13.08 -8.88 -11.07
CA VAL A 168 14.01 -8.02 -11.83
C VAL A 168 13.25 -7.06 -12.74
N VAL A 169 12.22 -7.54 -13.44
CA VAL A 169 11.41 -6.71 -14.34
C VAL A 169 10.64 -5.64 -13.56
N VAL A 170 9.96 -6.01 -12.49
CA VAL A 170 9.18 -5.07 -11.66
C VAL A 170 10.09 -4.06 -10.96
N PHE A 171 11.19 -4.51 -10.36
CA PHE A 171 12.19 -3.62 -9.74
C PHE A 171 12.86 -2.72 -10.77
N GLY A 172 13.16 -3.21 -11.98
CA GLY A 172 13.70 -2.42 -13.08
C GLY A 172 12.77 -1.28 -13.48
N ILE A 173 11.48 -1.59 -13.70
CA ILE A 173 10.46 -0.58 -14.00
C ILE A 173 10.33 0.42 -12.84
N MET A 174 10.29 -0.04 -11.59
CA MET A 174 10.19 0.84 -10.42
C MET A 174 11.38 1.79 -10.30
N LEU A 175 12.61 1.28 -10.42
CA LEU A 175 13.83 2.10 -10.34
C LEU A 175 13.84 3.20 -11.40
N TRP A 176 13.24 2.96 -12.56
CA TRP A 176 13.07 3.95 -13.60
C TRP A 176 11.90 4.91 -13.34
N CYS A 177 10.74 4.41 -12.89
CA CYS A 177 9.56 5.21 -12.63
C CYS A 177 9.73 6.18 -11.44
N ILE A 178 10.40 5.76 -10.35
CA ILE A 178 10.58 6.59 -9.14
C ILE A 178 11.18 7.98 -9.43
N PRO A 179 12.34 8.12 -10.10
CA PRO A 179 12.89 9.43 -10.42
C PRO A 179 12.01 10.23 -11.39
N LEU A 180 11.26 9.56 -12.27
CA LEU A 180 10.33 10.18 -13.20
C LEU A 180 9.12 10.79 -12.46
N TYR A 181 8.55 10.07 -11.50
CA TYR A 181 7.48 10.61 -10.64
C TYR A 181 7.97 11.79 -9.79
N LYS A 182 9.24 11.80 -9.38
CA LYS A 182 9.84 12.98 -8.73
C LYS A 182 9.85 14.20 -9.66
N LYS A 183 10.14 14.02 -10.96
CA LYS A 183 10.05 15.11 -11.96
C LYS A 183 8.61 15.60 -12.16
N VAL A 184 7.63 14.68 -12.20
CA VAL A 184 6.20 15.04 -12.24
C VAL A 184 5.83 15.90 -11.04
N GLN A 185 6.27 15.52 -9.84
CA GLN A 185 6.02 16.29 -8.62
C GLN A 185 6.62 17.71 -8.70
N THR A 186 7.87 17.84 -9.15
CA THR A 186 8.50 19.16 -9.31
C THR A 186 7.77 20.05 -10.32
N GLN A 187 7.30 19.51 -11.44
CA GLN A 187 6.50 20.28 -12.40
C GLN A 187 5.13 20.66 -11.83
N LEU A 188 4.49 19.77 -11.06
CA LEU A 188 3.25 20.07 -10.36
C LEU A 188 3.43 21.22 -9.37
N ASP A 189 4.53 21.22 -8.59
CA ASP A 189 4.83 22.27 -7.63
C ASP A 189 5.02 23.64 -8.32
N LYS A 190 5.60 23.68 -9.53
CA LYS A 190 5.70 24.91 -10.33
C LYS A 190 4.33 25.43 -10.77
N VAL A 191 3.49 24.56 -11.34
CA VAL A 191 2.13 24.93 -11.78
C VAL A 191 1.30 25.45 -10.60
N LEU A 192 1.39 24.79 -9.44
CA LEU A 192 0.75 25.25 -8.21
C LEU A 192 1.33 26.58 -7.70
N GLY A 193 2.64 26.80 -7.87
CA GLY A 193 3.32 28.05 -7.56
C GLY A 193 2.77 29.22 -8.39
N ILE A 194 2.67 29.05 -9.71
CA ILE A 194 2.09 30.04 -10.64
C ILE A 194 0.63 30.30 -10.26
N THR A 195 -0.16 29.24 -10.05
CA THR A 195 -1.56 29.37 -9.66
C THR A 195 -1.73 30.19 -8.38
N LYS A 196 -0.93 29.90 -7.34
CA LYS A 196 -0.96 30.63 -6.07
C LYS A 196 -0.52 32.09 -6.24
N GLY A 197 0.51 32.33 -7.05
CA GLY A 197 0.97 33.67 -7.41
C GLY A 197 -0.13 34.48 -8.09
N ASN A 198 -0.80 33.88 -9.08
CA ASN A 198 -1.84 34.52 -9.87
C ASN A 198 -3.10 34.80 -9.05
N LEU A 199 -3.47 33.92 -8.14
CA LEU A 199 -4.57 34.16 -7.20
C LEU A 199 -4.25 35.29 -6.21
N THR A 200 -3.02 35.34 -5.70
CA THR A 200 -2.60 36.39 -4.75
C THR A 200 -2.46 37.75 -5.44
N GLY A 201 -1.92 37.74 -6.68
CA GLY A 201 -1.62 38.92 -7.49
C GLY A 201 -2.70 39.32 -8.49
N VAL A 202 -3.90 38.71 -8.44
CA VAL A 202 -4.94 38.89 -9.49
C VAL A 202 -5.29 40.35 -9.77
N ARG A 203 -5.28 41.21 -8.75
CA ARG A 203 -5.54 42.65 -8.91
C ARG A 203 -4.42 43.36 -9.66
N VAL A 204 -3.17 42.96 -9.43
CA VAL A 204 -1.98 43.51 -10.10
C VAL A 204 -1.98 43.08 -11.57
N ILE A 205 -2.21 41.79 -11.84
CA ILE A 205 -2.26 41.26 -13.21
C ILE A 205 -3.31 42.02 -14.04
N ARG A 206 -4.52 42.19 -13.50
CA ARG A 206 -5.59 42.96 -14.17
C ARG A 206 -5.28 44.45 -14.30
N ALA A 207 -4.64 45.06 -13.31
CA ALA A 207 -4.28 46.47 -13.35
C ALA A 207 -3.23 46.78 -14.44
N PHE A 208 -2.38 45.81 -14.78
CA PHE A 208 -1.38 45.91 -15.85
C PHE A 208 -1.84 45.26 -17.17
N CYS A 209 -3.07 44.77 -17.27
CA CYS A 209 -3.61 44.06 -18.45
C CYS A 209 -2.71 42.89 -18.91
N LYS A 210 -2.19 42.10 -17.95
CA LYS A 210 -1.23 41.00 -18.19
C LYS A 210 -1.86 39.61 -18.18
N GLU A 211 -3.19 39.51 -18.26
CA GLU A 211 -3.92 38.25 -18.18
C GLU A 211 -3.50 37.25 -19.25
N ASP A 212 -3.38 37.68 -20.52
CA ASP A 212 -3.03 36.80 -21.63
C ASP A 212 -1.60 36.25 -21.51
N GLU A 213 -0.66 37.08 -21.03
CA GLU A 213 0.73 36.65 -20.76
C GLU A 213 0.78 35.58 -19.67
N GLU A 214 0.04 35.78 -18.57
CA GLU A 214 -0.03 34.82 -17.46
C GLU A 214 -0.75 33.51 -17.85
N ILE A 215 -1.78 33.60 -18.71
CA ILE A 215 -2.44 32.42 -19.27
C ILE A 215 -1.46 31.62 -20.13
N HIS A 216 -0.69 32.30 -21.00
CA HIS A 216 0.33 31.64 -21.83
C HIS A 216 1.42 30.96 -20.97
N ALA A 217 1.94 31.65 -19.96
CA ALA A 217 2.94 31.10 -19.05
C ALA A 217 2.41 29.87 -18.28
N PHE A 218 1.17 29.93 -17.79
CA PHE A 218 0.52 28.79 -17.14
C PHE A 218 0.33 27.62 -18.11
N GLN A 219 -0.11 27.88 -19.35
CA GLN A 219 -0.33 26.88 -20.37
C GLN A 219 0.97 26.12 -20.69
N GLU A 220 2.08 26.83 -20.83
CA GLU A 220 3.39 26.24 -21.14
C GLU A 220 3.85 25.25 -20.06
N GLU A 221 3.78 25.65 -18.78
CA GLU A 221 4.17 24.77 -17.67
C GLU A 221 3.18 23.62 -17.48
N ASN A 222 1.88 23.84 -17.69
CA ASN A 222 0.87 22.79 -17.64
C ASN A 222 1.05 21.75 -18.76
N GLU A 223 1.41 22.19 -19.98
CA GLU A 223 1.76 21.28 -21.06
C GLU A 223 3.04 20.50 -20.76
N ALA A 224 4.06 21.14 -20.17
CA ALA A 224 5.27 20.46 -19.74
C ALA A 224 4.96 19.38 -18.68
N LEU A 225 4.12 19.70 -17.69
CA LEU A 225 3.62 18.72 -16.71
C LEU A 225 2.88 17.57 -17.41
N SER A 226 1.95 17.88 -18.33
CA SER A 226 1.16 16.88 -19.07
C SER A 226 2.04 15.95 -19.89
N ARG A 227 3.07 16.47 -20.58
CA ARG A 227 4.03 15.68 -21.36
C ARG A 227 4.78 14.68 -20.48
N VAL A 228 5.33 15.14 -19.36
CA VAL A 228 6.05 14.27 -18.42
C VAL A 228 5.10 13.24 -17.82
N GLN A 229 3.92 13.66 -17.34
CA GLN A 229 2.95 12.75 -16.73
C GLN A 229 2.44 11.68 -17.70
N LYS A 230 2.18 12.02 -18.98
CA LYS A 230 1.84 11.05 -20.02
C LYS A 230 2.98 10.07 -20.28
N TYR A 231 4.22 10.54 -20.30
CA TYR A 231 5.40 9.69 -20.48
C TYR A 231 5.56 8.70 -19.32
N VAL A 232 5.51 9.17 -18.07
CA VAL A 232 5.56 8.29 -16.89
C VAL A 232 4.37 7.33 -16.87
N GLY A 233 3.17 7.83 -17.19
CA GLY A 233 1.94 7.03 -17.23
C GLY A 233 2.00 5.89 -18.22
N ARG A 234 2.55 6.12 -19.43
CA ARG A 234 2.76 5.07 -20.43
C ARG A 234 3.71 3.99 -19.92
N ILE A 235 4.83 4.37 -19.30
CA ILE A 235 5.78 3.40 -18.73
C ILE A 235 5.12 2.60 -17.59
N SER A 236 4.44 3.28 -16.68
CA SER A 236 3.75 2.65 -15.54
C SER A 236 2.63 1.72 -16.00
N SER A 237 1.91 2.08 -17.08
CA SER A 237 0.85 1.24 -17.64
C SER A 237 1.33 -0.09 -18.20
N LEU A 238 2.61 -0.22 -18.56
CA LEU A 238 3.22 -1.47 -19.02
C LEU A 238 3.46 -2.46 -17.87
N MET A 239 3.45 -2.02 -16.62
CA MET A 239 3.71 -2.88 -15.46
C MET A 239 2.71 -4.03 -15.35
N ASN A 240 1.41 -3.76 -15.50
CA ASN A 240 0.37 -4.80 -15.41
C ASN A 240 0.43 -5.79 -16.60
N PRO A 241 0.45 -5.35 -17.88
CA PRO A 241 0.57 -6.25 -19.02
C PRO A 241 1.82 -7.15 -18.96
N ILE A 242 2.98 -6.59 -18.61
CA ILE A 242 4.22 -7.36 -18.51
C ILE A 242 4.11 -8.41 -17.40
N THR A 243 3.49 -8.06 -16.27
CA THR A 243 3.23 -8.99 -15.18
C THR A 243 2.31 -10.14 -15.63
N TYR A 244 1.25 -9.84 -16.40
CA TYR A 244 0.34 -10.87 -16.93
C TYR A 244 0.95 -11.76 -18.01
N VAL A 245 1.93 -11.28 -18.79
CA VAL A 245 2.62 -12.10 -19.80
C VAL A 245 3.65 -13.04 -19.14
N LEU A 246 4.20 -12.64 -17.99
CA LEU A 246 5.17 -13.44 -17.24
C LEU A 246 4.55 -14.54 -16.36
N ILE A 247 3.29 -14.41 -15.98
CA ILE A 247 2.54 -15.34 -15.12
C ILE A 247 1.65 -16.22 -15.99
#